data_AF-A0A8J8EXP8-F1
#
_entry.id   AF-A0A8J8EXP8-F1
#
_cell.length_a   1.000
_cell.length_b   1.000
_cell.length_c   1.000
_cell.angle_alpha   90.00
_cell.angle_beta   90.00
_cell.angle_gamma   90.00
#
_symmetry.space_group_name_H-M   'P 1'
#
loop_
_entity.id
_entity.type
_entity.pdbx_description
1 polymer ?
#
loop_
_entity_poly.entity_id
_entity_poly.type
_entity_poly.pdbx_seq_one_letter_code
_entity_poly.pdbx_strand_id
1 'polypeptide(L)'
;MREALERYLRAFMVWGFAALVFRDNLGNVAFIASLFLALGGIAGFYGEPRGYLVKALAFLPSSLLFLLWPENRWGDAALGTLLLFVGSAYLVSYPLYAGGNNFLPRNMLGVALVGGIVGLLAFYPFSSRDFTYVADALVLLALLWVSSSVGKYASMRFHSGEITAIEYPLKNIGERDFFLRDAERAVSMFVDKGVKSPLAVFVARNAPEEISDGMVETALRSIIEYQPEDEGGFLTPPWLMELYREREKERRSKLVRELLETVSRW
;
A
#
# COMPACT_ATOMS: atom_id res chain seq x y z
N MET A 1 -22.92 13.64 3.69
CA MET A 1 -24.06 12.69 3.59
C MET A 1 -24.32 12.25 2.15
N ARG A 2 -24.43 13.18 1.19
CA ARG A 2 -24.67 12.88 -0.25
C ARG A 2 -23.62 11.97 -0.90
N GLU A 3 -22.34 12.21 -0.67
CA GLU A 3 -21.25 11.37 -1.21
C GLU A 3 -21.22 9.93 -0.66
N ALA A 4 -21.68 9.75 0.57
CA ALA A 4 -21.76 8.43 1.19
C ALA A 4 -22.92 7.63 0.59
N LEU A 5 -24.07 8.28 0.35
CA LEU A 5 -25.22 7.71 -0.35
C LEU A 5 -24.87 7.32 -1.80
N GLU A 6 -24.10 8.14 -2.51
CA GLU A 6 -23.65 7.80 -3.86
C GLU A 6 -22.70 6.60 -3.90
N ARG A 7 -21.76 6.50 -2.95
CA ARG A 7 -20.90 5.32 -2.82
C ARG A 7 -21.70 4.06 -2.50
N TYR A 8 -22.73 4.18 -1.65
CA TYR A 8 -23.66 3.11 -1.33
C TYR A 8 -24.44 2.64 -2.56
N LEU A 9 -25.06 3.57 -3.30
CA LEU A 9 -25.82 3.25 -4.50
C LEU A 9 -24.92 2.62 -5.56
N ARG A 10 -23.68 3.09 -5.75
CA ARG A 10 -22.74 2.46 -6.67
C ARG A 10 -22.36 1.06 -6.23
N ALA A 11 -22.00 0.83 -4.97
CA ALA A 11 -21.66 -0.50 -4.48
C ALA A 11 -22.86 -1.46 -4.60
N PHE A 12 -24.05 -1.03 -4.16
CA PHE A 12 -25.28 -1.80 -4.28
C PHE A 12 -25.65 -2.10 -5.73
N MET A 13 -25.51 -1.13 -6.64
CA MET A 13 -25.75 -1.32 -8.07
C MET A 13 -24.71 -2.25 -8.70
N VAL A 14 -23.42 -2.12 -8.41
CA VAL A 14 -22.38 -3.00 -8.97
C VAL A 14 -22.57 -4.43 -8.49
N TRP A 15 -22.78 -4.63 -7.18
CA TRP A 15 -22.95 -5.97 -6.62
C TRP A 15 -24.33 -6.56 -6.89
N GLY A 16 -25.38 -5.75 -6.91
CA GLY A 16 -26.74 -6.17 -7.29
C GLY A 16 -26.89 -6.46 -8.79
N PHE A 17 -26.17 -5.74 -9.64
CA PHE A 17 -26.11 -6.04 -11.07
C PHE A 17 -25.26 -7.29 -11.33
N ALA A 18 -24.14 -7.46 -10.62
CA ALA A 18 -23.39 -8.73 -10.65
C ALA A 18 -24.28 -9.90 -10.21
N ALA A 19 -25.06 -9.75 -9.13
CA ALA A 19 -26.03 -10.73 -8.67
C ALA A 19 -27.05 -11.12 -9.76
N LEU A 20 -27.59 -10.12 -10.46
CA LEU A 20 -28.58 -10.30 -11.52
C LEU A 20 -27.99 -10.95 -12.77
N VAL A 21 -26.77 -10.55 -13.18
CA VAL A 21 -26.06 -11.13 -14.33
C VAL A 21 -25.69 -12.59 -14.08
N PHE A 22 -25.40 -12.95 -12.83
CA PHE A 22 -25.08 -14.32 -12.44
C PHE A 22 -26.29 -15.17 -12.03
N ARG A 23 -27.49 -14.57 -11.95
CA ARG A 23 -28.75 -15.22 -11.54
C ARG A 23 -29.11 -16.43 -12.41
N ASP A 24 -28.90 -16.31 -13.72
CA ASP A 24 -29.31 -17.36 -14.67
C ASP A 24 -28.24 -18.46 -14.85
N ASN A 25 -27.02 -18.27 -14.34
CA ASN A 25 -25.90 -19.21 -14.50
C ASN A 25 -25.46 -19.91 -13.19
N LEU A 26 -25.77 -19.36 -12.01
CA LEU A 26 -25.23 -19.81 -10.71
C LEU A 26 -26.32 -20.09 -9.63
N GLY A 27 -27.60 -20.09 -10.01
CA GLY A 27 -28.70 -20.50 -9.14
C GLY A 27 -28.99 -19.56 -7.96
N ASN A 28 -29.84 -20.03 -7.04
CA ASN A 28 -30.29 -19.26 -5.86
C ASN A 28 -29.14 -18.93 -4.89
N VAL A 29 -28.06 -19.73 -4.91
CA VAL A 29 -26.89 -19.60 -4.03
C VAL A 29 -26.11 -18.31 -4.33
N ALA A 30 -25.85 -18.01 -5.60
CA ALA A 30 -25.17 -16.77 -5.98
C ALA A 30 -25.98 -15.51 -5.67
N PHE A 31 -27.31 -15.58 -5.79
CA PHE A 31 -28.19 -14.49 -5.40
C PHE A 31 -28.08 -14.22 -3.88
N ILE A 32 -28.15 -15.25 -3.05
CA ILE A 32 -28.04 -15.07 -1.59
C ILE A 32 -26.64 -14.59 -1.19
N ALA A 33 -25.58 -15.14 -1.77
CA ALA A 33 -24.20 -14.70 -1.51
C ALA A 33 -23.96 -13.25 -1.94
N SER A 34 -24.49 -12.83 -3.08
CA SER A 34 -24.40 -11.43 -3.52
C SER A 34 -25.10 -10.45 -2.59
N LEU A 35 -26.18 -10.88 -1.93
CA LEU A 35 -26.92 -10.09 -0.95
C LEU A 35 -26.10 -9.90 0.33
N PHE A 36 -25.40 -10.95 0.78
CA PHE A 36 -24.43 -10.86 1.86
C PHE A 36 -23.23 -9.97 1.50
N LEU A 37 -22.69 -10.07 0.28
CA LEU A 37 -21.62 -9.19 -0.19
C LEU A 37 -22.05 -7.73 -0.29
N ALA A 38 -23.30 -7.47 -0.70
CA ALA A 38 -23.89 -6.13 -0.67
C ALA A 38 -23.98 -5.59 0.76
N LEU A 39 -24.34 -6.42 1.75
CA LEU A 39 -24.27 -6.06 3.18
C LEU A 39 -22.84 -5.78 3.64
N GLY A 40 -21.84 -6.52 3.13
CA GLY A 40 -20.42 -6.25 3.35
C GLY A 40 -19.95 -4.91 2.80
N GLY A 41 -20.58 -4.42 1.72
CA GLY A 41 -20.38 -3.06 1.19
C GLY A 41 -20.82 -1.96 2.15
N ILE A 42 -21.80 -2.25 3.01
CA ILE A 42 -22.32 -1.32 4.04
C ILE A 42 -21.32 -1.18 5.20
N ALA A 43 -20.35 -2.07 5.33
CA ALA A 43 -19.32 -1.99 6.36
C ALA A 43 -18.51 -0.68 6.35
N GLY A 44 -18.42 0.00 5.20
CA GLY A 44 -17.78 1.31 5.09
C GLY A 44 -18.42 2.40 5.96
N PHE A 45 -19.64 2.18 6.46
CA PHE A 45 -20.37 3.13 7.32
C PHE A 45 -20.10 2.96 8.81
N TYR A 46 -19.53 1.83 9.25
CA TYR A 46 -19.44 1.48 10.68
C TYR A 46 -18.10 1.85 11.35
N GLY A 47 -17.19 2.53 10.62
CA GLY A 47 -15.83 2.81 11.10
C GLY A 47 -14.95 1.56 11.20
N GLU A 48 -13.63 1.72 11.22
CA GLU A 48 -12.69 0.60 11.03
C GLU A 48 -12.56 -0.38 12.21
N PRO A 49 -13.12 -0.12 13.41
CA PRO A 49 -13.57 -1.25 14.22
C PRO A 49 -14.45 -2.27 13.51
N ARG A 50 -15.70 -1.81 13.48
CA ARG A 50 -16.89 -2.62 13.33
C ARG A 50 -17.10 -2.99 11.86
N GLY A 51 -16.56 -2.20 10.94
CA GLY A 51 -16.55 -2.50 9.52
C GLY A 51 -15.88 -3.84 9.20
N TYR A 52 -14.80 -4.23 9.89
CA TYR A 52 -14.18 -5.54 9.63
C TYR A 52 -15.07 -6.71 10.06
N LEU A 53 -15.76 -6.60 11.20
CA LEU A 53 -16.74 -7.61 11.63
C LEU A 53 -17.91 -7.73 10.66
N VAL A 54 -18.46 -6.61 10.18
CA VAL A 54 -19.55 -6.61 9.21
C VAL A 54 -19.12 -7.25 7.89
N LYS A 55 -17.89 -7.00 7.43
CA LYS A 55 -17.33 -7.70 6.26
C LYS A 55 -17.15 -9.19 6.53
N ALA A 56 -16.60 -9.58 7.68
CA ALA A 56 -16.47 -11.00 8.03
C ALA A 56 -17.83 -11.72 8.04
N LEU A 57 -18.86 -11.09 8.61
CA LEU A 57 -20.24 -11.59 8.62
C LEU A 57 -20.91 -11.61 7.25
N ALA A 58 -20.39 -10.87 6.27
CA ALA A 58 -20.82 -10.96 4.88
C ALA A 58 -20.10 -12.10 4.14
N PHE A 59 -18.78 -12.15 4.25
CA PHE A 59 -17.94 -13.08 3.49
C PHE A 59 -18.03 -14.53 4.01
N LEU A 60 -18.09 -14.75 5.33
CA LEU A 60 -18.10 -16.10 5.91
C LEU A 60 -19.39 -16.89 5.59
N PRO A 61 -20.60 -16.34 5.78
CA PRO A 61 -21.82 -17.06 5.39
C PRO A 61 -21.90 -17.28 3.87
N SER A 62 -21.46 -16.30 3.07
CA SER A 62 -21.35 -16.47 1.62
C SER A 62 -20.43 -17.62 1.25
N SER A 63 -19.28 -17.73 1.91
CA SER A 63 -18.32 -18.82 1.67
C SER A 63 -18.93 -20.19 1.99
N LEU A 64 -19.67 -20.30 3.10
CA LEU A 64 -20.35 -21.54 3.49
C LEU A 64 -21.43 -21.92 2.48
N LEU A 65 -22.18 -20.96 1.96
CA LEU A 65 -23.20 -21.22 0.94
C LEU A 65 -22.59 -21.82 -0.34
N PHE A 66 -21.47 -21.25 -0.82
CA PHE A 66 -20.75 -21.78 -1.99
C PHE A 66 -20.10 -23.15 -1.74
N LEU A 67 -19.66 -23.44 -0.51
CA LEU A 67 -19.03 -24.71 -0.15
C LEU A 67 -20.04 -25.83 0.12
N LEU A 68 -21.21 -25.51 0.67
CA LEU A 68 -22.24 -26.50 1.04
C LEU A 68 -23.21 -26.83 -0.10
N TRP A 69 -23.43 -25.90 -1.03
CA TRP A 69 -24.28 -26.10 -2.21
C TRP A 69 -23.55 -25.77 -3.51
N PRO A 70 -22.55 -26.56 -3.92
CA PRO A 70 -21.91 -26.41 -5.22
C PRO A 70 -22.85 -26.96 -6.31
N GLU A 71 -23.72 -26.11 -6.85
CA GLU A 71 -24.61 -26.46 -7.97
C GLU A 71 -23.82 -26.59 -9.28
N ASN A 72 -22.70 -25.88 -9.44
CA ASN A 72 -21.97 -25.79 -10.70
C ASN A 72 -20.43 -25.82 -10.51
N ARG A 73 -19.83 -27.01 -10.63
CA ARG A 73 -18.39 -27.21 -10.85
C ARG A 73 -17.45 -26.73 -9.72
N TRP A 74 -16.19 -27.10 -9.88
CA TRP A 74 -15.01 -26.65 -9.13
C TRP A 74 -14.90 -25.13 -8.90
N GLY A 75 -15.53 -24.32 -9.76
CA GLY A 75 -15.52 -22.86 -9.66
C GLY A 75 -16.21 -22.35 -8.41
N ASP A 76 -17.35 -22.94 -8.04
CA ASP A 76 -18.11 -22.57 -6.84
C ASP A 76 -17.30 -22.85 -5.57
N ALA A 77 -16.66 -24.02 -5.50
CA ALA A 77 -15.81 -24.40 -4.38
C ALA A 77 -14.54 -23.54 -4.29
N ALA A 78 -13.92 -23.20 -5.43
CA ALA A 78 -12.78 -22.30 -5.48
C ALA A 78 -13.17 -20.88 -5.01
N LEU A 79 -14.32 -20.37 -5.44
CA LEU A 79 -14.85 -19.08 -5.04
C LEU A 79 -15.24 -19.07 -3.55
N GLY A 80 -15.88 -20.13 -3.06
CA GLY A 80 -16.15 -20.33 -1.65
C GLY A 80 -14.88 -20.30 -0.80
N THR A 81 -13.80 -20.95 -1.27
CA THR A 81 -12.50 -20.94 -0.58
C THR A 81 -11.86 -19.55 -0.55
N LEU A 82 -11.90 -18.81 -1.65
CA LEU A 82 -11.44 -17.42 -1.69
C LEU A 82 -12.22 -16.55 -0.69
N LEU A 83 -13.55 -16.65 -0.68
CA LEU A 83 -14.41 -15.90 0.25
C LEU A 83 -14.14 -16.28 1.70
N LEU A 84 -13.86 -17.57 1.98
CA LEU A 84 -13.52 -18.05 3.31
C LEU A 84 -12.22 -17.42 3.82
N PHE A 85 -11.18 -17.38 2.99
CA PHE A 85 -9.90 -16.73 3.32
C PHE A 85 -10.10 -15.23 3.59
N VAL A 86 -10.83 -14.54 2.72
CA VAL A 86 -11.13 -13.10 2.88
C VAL A 86 -11.96 -12.84 4.15
N GLY A 87 -13.00 -13.63 4.39
CA GLY A 87 -13.84 -13.51 5.58
C GLY A 87 -13.09 -13.78 6.87
N SER A 88 -12.25 -14.82 6.89
CA SER A 88 -11.40 -15.15 8.03
C SER A 88 -10.38 -14.07 8.31
N ALA A 89 -9.78 -13.50 7.27
CA ALA A 89 -8.85 -12.40 7.41
C ALA A 89 -9.53 -11.14 7.95
N TYR A 90 -10.74 -10.81 7.52
CA TYR A 90 -11.50 -9.72 8.14
C TYR A 90 -11.84 -10.00 9.61
N LEU A 91 -12.16 -11.24 9.96
CA LEU A 91 -12.42 -11.63 11.35
C LEU A 91 -11.18 -11.44 12.23
N VAL A 92 -10.00 -11.86 11.75
CA VAL A 92 -8.71 -11.70 12.45
C VAL A 92 -8.21 -10.24 12.43
N SER A 93 -8.60 -9.45 11.42
CA SER A 93 -8.26 -8.03 11.34
C SER A 93 -8.89 -7.22 12.46
N TYR A 94 -10.07 -7.61 12.96
CA TYR A 94 -10.76 -6.91 14.04
C TYR A 94 -9.92 -6.81 15.34
N PRO A 95 -9.44 -7.91 15.95
CA PRO A 95 -8.60 -7.84 17.14
C PRO A 95 -7.22 -7.24 16.86
N LEU A 96 -6.64 -7.44 15.66
CA LEU A 96 -5.34 -6.88 15.30
C LEU A 96 -5.38 -5.35 15.20
N TYR A 97 -6.42 -4.81 14.58
CA TYR A 97 -6.64 -3.36 14.49
C TYR A 97 -6.85 -2.75 15.88
N ALA A 98 -7.57 -3.44 16.78
CA ALA A 98 -7.73 -3.02 18.17
C ALA A 98 -6.38 -2.95 18.92
N GLY A 99 -5.40 -3.77 18.54
CA GLY A 99 -4.01 -3.72 19.01
C GLY A 99 -3.10 -2.75 18.26
N GLY A 100 -3.65 -1.89 17.38
CA GLY A 100 -2.89 -0.92 16.57
C GLY A 100 -2.17 -1.52 15.37
N ASN A 101 -2.40 -2.79 15.04
CA ASN A 101 -1.74 -3.48 13.94
C ASN A 101 -2.63 -3.53 12.68
N ASN A 102 -2.19 -2.81 11.64
CA ASN A 102 -2.91 -2.71 10.36
C ASN A 102 -2.35 -3.63 9.26
N PHE A 103 -1.53 -4.61 9.63
CA PHE A 103 -0.86 -5.49 8.67
C PHE A 103 -1.84 -6.28 7.79
N LEU A 104 -2.86 -6.91 8.37
CA LEU A 104 -3.80 -7.75 7.62
C LEU A 104 -4.68 -6.92 6.66
N PRO A 105 -5.34 -5.82 7.09
CA PRO A 105 -6.14 -4.98 6.21
C PRO A 105 -5.35 -4.44 5.00
N ARG A 106 -4.09 -4.06 5.21
CA ARG A 106 -3.18 -3.56 4.15
C ARG A 106 -2.79 -4.63 3.12
N ASN A 107 -2.91 -5.90 3.48
CA ASN A 107 -2.49 -7.04 2.63
C ASN A 107 -3.68 -7.91 2.16
N MET A 108 -4.92 -7.41 2.21
CA MET A 108 -6.10 -8.20 1.83
C MET A 108 -6.08 -8.73 0.39
N LEU A 109 -5.46 -8.00 -0.53
CA LEU A 109 -5.29 -8.47 -1.92
C LEU A 109 -4.40 -9.72 -1.97
N GLY A 110 -3.33 -9.75 -1.17
CA GLY A 110 -2.47 -10.93 -1.04
C GLY A 110 -3.22 -12.12 -0.44
N VAL A 111 -4.05 -11.89 0.59
CA VAL A 111 -4.87 -12.94 1.19
C VAL A 111 -5.92 -13.48 0.20
N ALA A 112 -6.57 -12.61 -0.57
CA ALA A 112 -7.51 -13.01 -1.60
C ALA A 112 -6.83 -13.82 -2.72
N LEU A 113 -5.63 -13.42 -3.14
CA LEU A 113 -4.82 -14.16 -4.11
C LEU A 113 -4.46 -15.56 -3.58
N VAL A 114 -3.96 -15.65 -2.35
CA VAL A 114 -3.65 -16.95 -1.73
C VAL A 114 -4.89 -17.82 -1.63
N GLY A 115 -6.01 -17.28 -1.15
CA GLY A 115 -7.28 -18.02 -1.07
C GLY A 115 -7.79 -18.49 -2.43
N GLY A 116 -7.66 -17.66 -3.47
CA GLY A 116 -8.02 -18.02 -4.84
C GLY A 116 -7.12 -19.11 -5.42
N ILE A 117 -5.81 -19.00 -5.22
CA ILE A 117 -4.83 -20.02 -5.63
C ILE A 117 -5.13 -21.35 -4.94
N VAL A 118 -5.32 -21.34 -3.61
CA VAL A 118 -5.64 -22.54 -2.83
C VAL A 118 -6.96 -23.16 -3.29
N GLY A 119 -7.99 -22.33 -3.52
CA GLY A 119 -9.28 -22.79 -4.03
C GLY A 119 -9.18 -23.42 -5.42
N LEU A 120 -8.42 -22.80 -6.34
CA LEU A 120 -8.17 -23.37 -7.66
C LEU A 120 -7.40 -24.69 -7.57
N LEU A 121 -6.35 -24.76 -6.76
CA LEU A 121 -5.59 -25.99 -6.57
C LEU A 121 -6.46 -27.12 -5.98
N ALA A 122 -7.25 -26.82 -4.95
CA ALA A 122 -8.02 -27.84 -4.25
C ALA A 122 -9.18 -28.40 -5.07
N PHE A 123 -9.80 -27.59 -5.92
CA PHE A 123 -11.08 -27.95 -6.53
C PHE A 123 -11.04 -28.05 -8.05
N TYR A 124 -10.12 -27.37 -8.75
CA TYR A 124 -10.06 -27.43 -10.21
C TYR A 124 -9.79 -28.87 -10.69
N PRO A 125 -10.50 -29.36 -11.71
CA PRO A 125 -10.39 -30.72 -12.23
C PRO A 125 -9.12 -30.81 -13.09
N PHE A 126 -7.98 -30.80 -12.43
CA PHE A 126 -6.70 -31.02 -13.08
C PHE A 126 -6.55 -32.50 -13.44
N SER A 127 -5.95 -32.77 -14.60
CA SER A 127 -5.24 -34.03 -14.82
C SER A 127 -4.12 -34.15 -13.77
N SER A 128 -3.79 -35.36 -13.33
CA SER A 128 -2.78 -35.59 -12.27
C SER A 128 -1.40 -34.97 -12.59
N ARG A 129 -1.07 -34.79 -13.87
CA ARG A 129 0.12 -34.06 -14.33
C ARG A 129 -0.05 -32.55 -14.33
N ASP A 130 -1.20 -32.04 -14.73
CA ASP A 130 -1.42 -30.59 -14.82
C ASP A 130 -1.48 -29.94 -13.43
N PHE A 131 -1.99 -30.67 -12.43
CA PHE A 131 -2.00 -30.23 -11.04
C PHE A 131 -0.59 -30.03 -10.49
N THR A 132 0.30 -31.00 -10.74
CA THR A 132 1.68 -30.95 -10.24
C THR A 132 2.44 -29.80 -10.88
N TYR A 133 2.30 -29.57 -12.19
CA TYR A 133 2.93 -28.42 -12.84
C TYR A 133 2.43 -27.06 -12.34
N VAL A 134 1.12 -26.92 -12.10
CA VAL A 134 0.55 -25.66 -11.59
C VAL A 134 0.94 -25.44 -10.13
N ALA A 135 0.90 -26.48 -9.30
CA ALA A 135 1.35 -26.42 -7.91
C ALA A 135 2.85 -26.04 -7.82
N ASP A 136 3.70 -26.70 -8.61
CA ASP A 136 5.14 -26.42 -8.66
C ASP A 136 5.42 -24.98 -9.14
N ALA A 137 4.71 -24.52 -10.18
CA ALA A 137 4.84 -23.15 -10.68
C ALA A 137 4.45 -22.11 -9.64
N LEU A 138 3.38 -22.35 -8.87
CA LEU A 138 2.92 -21.47 -7.80
C LEU A 138 3.87 -21.47 -6.61
N VAL A 139 4.41 -22.64 -6.23
CA VAL A 139 5.43 -22.76 -5.19
C VAL A 139 6.70 -22.02 -5.60
N LEU A 140 7.13 -22.13 -6.87
CA LEU A 140 8.27 -21.39 -7.41
C LEU A 140 8.02 -19.89 -7.40
N LEU A 141 6.84 -19.42 -7.81
CA LEU A 141 6.45 -18.01 -7.73
C LEU A 141 6.44 -17.50 -6.29
N ALA A 142 5.91 -18.29 -5.34
CA ALA A 142 5.91 -17.94 -3.93
C ALA A 142 7.33 -17.90 -3.36
N LEU A 143 8.19 -18.86 -3.70
CA LEU A 143 9.59 -18.88 -3.29
C LEU A 143 10.38 -17.71 -3.88
N LEU A 144 10.17 -17.37 -5.16
CA LEU A 144 10.78 -16.20 -5.79
C LEU A 144 10.30 -14.91 -5.14
N TRP A 145 9.00 -14.80 -4.83
CA TRP A 145 8.45 -13.64 -4.14
C TRP A 145 9.00 -13.50 -2.73
N VAL A 146 9.02 -14.58 -1.93
CA VAL A 146 9.60 -14.60 -0.58
C VAL A 146 11.10 -14.30 -0.64
N SER A 147 11.84 -14.94 -1.54
CA SER A 147 13.28 -14.72 -1.70
C SER A 147 13.59 -13.29 -2.13
N SER A 148 12.82 -12.71 -3.06
CA SER A 148 12.98 -11.31 -3.46
C SER A 148 12.65 -10.33 -2.32
N SER A 149 11.61 -10.64 -1.54
CA SER A 149 11.17 -9.81 -0.42
C SER A 149 12.18 -9.87 0.74
N VAL A 150 12.69 -11.06 1.06
CA VAL A 150 13.72 -11.30 2.07
C VAL A 150 15.06 -10.73 1.61
N GLY A 151 15.43 -10.88 0.34
CA GLY A 151 16.63 -10.28 -0.23
C GLY A 151 16.60 -8.76 -0.19
N LYS A 152 15.46 -8.14 -0.54
CA LYS A 152 15.26 -6.70 -0.35
C LYS A 152 15.32 -6.32 1.13
N TYR A 153 14.63 -7.03 2.01
CA TYR A 153 14.69 -6.75 3.45
C TYR A 153 16.10 -6.88 4.04
N ALA A 154 16.84 -7.94 3.71
CA ALA A 154 18.19 -8.21 4.19
C ALA A 154 19.18 -7.20 3.61
N SER A 155 19.19 -7.00 2.29
CA SER A 155 20.01 -5.95 1.66
C SER A 155 19.73 -4.58 2.27
N MET A 156 18.47 -4.31 2.63
CA MET A 156 18.09 -3.05 3.27
C MET A 156 18.53 -2.94 4.73
N ARG A 157 18.40 -4.00 5.52
CA ARG A 157 18.79 -4.08 6.95
C ARG A 157 20.31 -4.08 7.14
N PHE A 158 21.06 -4.67 6.21
CA PHE A 158 22.53 -4.73 6.28
C PHE A 158 23.21 -3.51 5.64
N HIS A 159 22.55 -2.77 4.74
CA HIS A 159 23.06 -1.49 4.21
C HIS A 159 22.60 -0.27 5.02
N SER A 160 21.64 -0.41 5.93
CA SER A 160 21.29 0.63 6.90
C SER A 160 22.28 0.62 8.06
N GLY A 161 23.52 1.04 7.81
CA GLY A 161 24.34 1.58 8.89
C GLY A 161 23.60 2.77 9.49
N GLU A 162 23.28 2.67 10.78
CA GLU A 162 22.67 3.71 11.62
C GLU A 162 21.74 4.68 10.89
N ILE A 163 20.48 4.27 10.72
CA ILE A 163 19.35 5.21 10.59
C ILE A 163 19.25 5.95 11.93
N THR A 164 20.17 6.88 12.15
CA THR A 164 19.97 7.94 13.11
C THR A 164 18.82 8.75 12.55
N ALA A 165 17.77 8.94 13.34
CA ALA A 165 16.76 9.93 13.04
C ALA A 165 17.51 11.26 12.88
N ILE A 166 17.84 11.62 11.64
CA ILE A 166 18.49 12.88 11.34
C ILE A 166 17.41 13.91 11.62
N GLU A 167 17.43 14.46 12.83
CA GLU A 167 16.75 15.71 13.12
C GLU A 167 17.22 16.69 12.05
N TYR A 168 16.26 17.18 11.28
CA TYR A 168 16.50 18.31 10.41
C TYR A 168 17.16 19.39 11.26
N PRO A 169 18.26 20.01 10.81
CA PRO A 169 18.98 21.00 11.62
C PRO A 169 18.13 22.20 12.03
N LEU A 170 16.90 22.32 11.51
CA LEU A 170 15.97 23.42 11.75
C LEU A 170 14.77 23.05 12.65
N LYS A 171 14.52 21.76 12.97
CA LYS A 171 13.26 21.31 13.61
C LYS A 171 13.06 21.79 15.06
N ASN A 172 14.09 22.33 15.70
CA ASN A 172 14.09 22.72 17.12
C ASN A 172 14.34 24.22 17.36
N ILE A 173 14.23 25.09 16.36
CA ILE A 173 14.52 26.52 16.54
C ILE A 173 13.23 27.28 16.80
N GLY A 174 13.00 27.60 18.08
CA GLY A 174 11.85 28.36 18.55
C GLY A 174 11.70 29.73 17.88
N GLU A 175 10.52 29.97 17.33
CA GLU A 175 9.77 31.22 17.13
C GLU A 175 10.42 32.57 16.69
N ARG A 176 11.71 32.71 16.40
CA ARG A 176 12.30 34.07 16.33
C ARG A 176 12.83 34.67 15.03
N ASP A 177 12.87 33.99 13.89
CA ASP A 177 13.22 34.69 12.62
C ASP A 177 12.38 34.23 11.41
N PHE A 178 11.80 35.21 10.70
CA PHE A 178 11.04 35.01 9.46
C PHE A 178 11.89 34.28 8.38
N PHE A 179 13.18 34.59 8.35
CA PHE A 179 14.17 33.94 7.49
C PHE A 179 14.29 32.44 7.76
N LEU A 180 14.37 32.05 9.04
CA LEU A 180 14.50 30.64 9.44
C LEU A 180 13.23 29.85 9.13
N ARG A 181 12.05 30.47 9.26
CA ARG A 181 10.77 29.85 8.86
C ARG A 181 10.67 29.59 7.37
N ASP A 182 11.12 30.53 6.53
CA ASP A 182 11.13 30.34 5.08
C ASP A 182 12.17 29.26 4.67
N ALA A 183 13.32 29.21 5.35
CA ALA A 183 14.31 28.14 5.17
C ALA A 183 13.73 26.76 5.54
N GLU A 184 13.11 26.64 6.70
CA GLU A 184 12.47 25.40 7.16
C GLU A 184 11.36 24.95 6.20
N ARG A 185 10.57 25.90 5.68
CA ARG A 185 9.52 25.62 4.69
C ARG A 185 10.10 25.12 3.37
N ALA A 186 11.18 25.74 2.89
CA ALA A 186 11.84 25.33 1.65
C ALA A 186 12.47 23.94 1.77
N VAL A 187 13.15 23.66 2.89
CA VAL A 187 13.76 22.36 3.19
C VAL A 187 12.70 21.27 3.34
N SER A 188 11.63 21.51 4.11
CA SER A 188 10.55 20.53 4.29
C SER A 188 9.82 20.22 2.97
N MET A 189 9.59 21.21 2.11
CA MET A 189 8.99 21.01 0.80
C MET A 189 9.85 20.12 -0.11
N PHE A 190 11.19 20.24 -0.04
CA PHE A 190 12.08 19.36 -0.78
C PHE A 190 12.14 17.96 -0.16
N VAL A 191 12.39 17.84 1.15
CA VAL A 191 12.58 16.53 1.77
C VAL A 191 11.29 15.72 1.83
N ASP A 192 10.19 16.31 2.31
CA ASP A 192 8.94 15.58 2.49
C ASP A 192 8.17 15.39 1.18
N LYS A 193 8.21 16.37 0.27
CA LYS A 193 7.37 16.37 -0.95
C LYS A 193 8.17 16.25 -2.25
N GLY A 194 9.50 16.28 -2.21
CA GLY A 194 10.35 16.18 -3.40
C GLY A 194 10.33 17.44 -4.28
N VAL A 195 9.76 18.54 -3.80
CA VAL A 195 9.62 19.77 -4.60
C VAL A 195 10.93 20.57 -4.52
N LYS A 196 11.66 20.63 -5.63
CA LYS A 196 12.99 21.27 -5.72
C LYS A 196 12.94 22.80 -5.73
N SER A 197 11.90 23.38 -6.35
CA SER A 197 11.86 24.82 -6.66
C SER A 197 11.94 25.75 -5.43
N PRO A 198 11.26 25.49 -4.30
CA PRO A 198 11.33 26.38 -3.14
C PRO A 198 12.75 26.47 -2.55
N LEU A 199 13.44 25.33 -2.50
CA LEU A 199 14.81 25.25 -1.97
C LEU A 199 15.81 25.93 -2.89
N ALA A 200 15.72 25.71 -4.20
CA ALA A 200 16.59 26.36 -5.17
C ALA A 200 16.45 27.90 -5.16
N VAL A 201 15.20 28.39 -5.12
CA VAL A 201 14.91 29.83 -5.07
C VAL A 201 15.40 30.44 -3.75
N PHE A 202 15.23 29.74 -2.62
CA PHE A 202 15.69 30.23 -1.32
C PHE A 202 17.22 30.41 -1.31
N VAL A 203 17.97 29.45 -1.82
CA VAL A 203 19.44 29.53 -1.87
C VAL A 203 19.91 30.63 -2.82
N ALA A 204 19.33 30.70 -4.03
CA ALA A 204 19.70 31.72 -5.02
C ALA A 204 19.42 33.15 -4.53
N ARG A 205 18.30 33.36 -3.82
CA ARG A 205 17.93 34.68 -3.31
C ARG A 205 18.78 35.15 -2.12
N ASN A 206 19.30 34.23 -1.33
CA ASN A 206 20.03 34.53 -0.11
C ASN A 206 21.53 34.27 -0.24
N ALA A 207 22.03 34.07 -1.46
CA ALA A 207 23.46 34.02 -1.72
C ALA A 207 24.09 35.41 -1.50
N PRO A 208 25.23 35.51 -0.79
CA PRO A 208 25.98 36.76 -0.67
C PRO A 208 26.35 37.34 -2.04
N GLU A 209 26.28 38.67 -2.18
CA GLU A 209 26.57 39.37 -3.45
C GLU A 209 28.02 39.16 -3.91
N GLU A 210 28.95 38.79 -3.01
CA GLU A 210 30.35 38.51 -3.36
C GLU A 210 30.55 37.16 -4.07
N ILE A 211 29.52 36.30 -4.11
CA ILE A 211 29.62 34.97 -4.72
C ILE A 211 29.24 35.04 -6.19
N SER A 212 30.11 34.52 -7.05
CA SER A 212 29.82 34.41 -8.48
C SER A 212 28.64 33.47 -8.74
N ASP A 213 27.78 33.82 -9.70
CA ASP A 213 26.64 33.00 -10.14
C ASP A 213 27.02 31.53 -10.42
N GLY A 214 28.22 31.27 -10.96
CA GLY A 214 28.70 29.92 -11.24
C GLY A 214 28.92 29.04 -9.98
N MET A 215 29.25 29.63 -8.83
CA MET A 215 29.36 28.89 -7.57
C MET A 215 27.98 28.55 -7.00
N VAL A 216 27.01 29.46 -7.14
CA VAL A 216 25.61 29.22 -6.75
C VAL A 216 25.00 28.12 -7.62
N GLU A 217 25.23 28.17 -8.93
CA GLU A 217 24.79 27.13 -9.86
C GLU A 217 25.40 25.77 -9.52
N THR A 218 26.69 25.73 -9.22
CA THR A 218 27.39 24.48 -8.84
C THR A 218 26.82 23.87 -7.56
N ALA A 219 26.50 24.69 -6.55
CA ALA A 219 25.89 24.21 -5.32
C ALA A 219 24.46 23.67 -5.56
N LEU A 220 23.68 24.34 -6.41
CA LEU A 220 22.30 23.96 -6.71
C LEU A 220 22.17 22.78 -7.66
N ARG A 221 23.22 22.49 -8.44
CA ARG A 221 23.22 21.42 -9.44
C ARG A 221 22.80 20.06 -8.88
N SER A 222 23.29 19.71 -7.70
CA SER A 222 22.97 18.44 -7.01
C SER A 222 21.48 18.28 -6.68
N ILE A 223 20.78 19.39 -6.40
CA ILE A 223 19.33 19.40 -6.13
C ILE A 223 18.55 19.41 -7.44
N ILE A 224 18.96 20.23 -8.41
CA ILE A 224 18.25 20.39 -9.69
C ILE A 224 18.30 19.09 -10.50
N GLU A 225 19.46 18.44 -10.57
CA GLU A 225 19.66 17.20 -11.32
C GLU A 225 19.17 15.94 -10.56
N TYR A 226 18.79 16.06 -9.29
CA TYR A 226 18.34 14.93 -8.48
C TYR A 226 17.15 14.18 -9.11
N GLN A 227 17.29 12.88 -9.35
CA GLN A 227 16.16 12.03 -9.74
C GLN A 227 15.82 11.07 -8.60
N PRO A 228 14.54 10.95 -8.21
CA PRO A 228 14.14 9.95 -7.22
C PRO A 228 14.42 8.55 -7.76
N GLU A 229 14.85 7.65 -6.87
CA GLU A 229 14.98 6.23 -7.23
C GLU A 229 13.59 5.63 -7.42
N ASP A 230 13.44 4.73 -8.40
CA ASP A 230 12.16 4.14 -8.80
C ASP A 230 11.30 3.76 -7.58
N GLU A 231 10.19 4.48 -7.40
CA GLU A 231 9.14 4.13 -6.46
C GLU A 231 8.58 2.78 -6.92
N GLY A 232 8.92 1.70 -6.20
CA GLY A 232 8.63 0.34 -6.61
C GLY A 232 7.23 0.19 -7.21
N GLY A 233 7.11 -0.56 -8.32
CA GLY A 233 5.87 -0.65 -9.10
C GLY A 233 4.64 -1.13 -8.31
N PHE A 234 3.46 -1.06 -8.91
CA PHE A 234 2.13 -1.30 -8.27
C PHE A 234 2.02 -2.55 -7.37
N LEU A 235 2.82 -3.58 -7.64
CA LEU A 235 2.85 -4.84 -6.87
C LEU A 235 3.77 -4.81 -5.64
N THR A 236 4.41 -3.68 -5.37
CA THR A 236 5.30 -3.50 -4.22
C THR A 236 4.45 -3.43 -2.96
N PRO A 237 4.70 -4.28 -1.95
CA PRO A 237 3.85 -4.31 -0.77
C PRO A 237 3.97 -2.99 0.02
N PRO A 238 2.89 -2.52 0.67
CA PRO A 238 2.84 -1.18 1.26
C PRO A 238 3.92 -0.88 2.31
N TRP A 239 4.34 -1.89 3.08
CA TRP A 239 5.43 -1.75 4.06
C TRP A 239 6.77 -1.42 3.41
N LEU A 240 7.01 -1.97 2.20
CA LEU A 240 8.22 -1.71 1.44
C LEU A 240 8.16 -0.32 0.79
N MET A 241 6.98 0.16 0.40
CA MET A 241 6.76 1.54 -0.05
C MET A 241 6.99 2.57 1.06
N GLU A 242 6.55 2.28 2.28
CA GLU A 242 6.81 3.12 3.45
C GLU A 242 8.32 3.23 3.70
N LEU A 243 9.05 2.12 3.56
CA LEU A 243 10.50 2.05 3.67
C LEU A 243 11.25 2.77 2.53
N TYR A 244 10.76 2.67 1.28
CA TYR A 244 11.30 3.45 0.15
C TYR A 244 11.12 4.95 0.39
N ARG A 245 9.96 5.38 0.91
CA ARG A 245 9.72 6.80 1.25
C ARG A 245 10.65 7.31 2.35
N GLU A 246 10.91 6.50 3.38
CA GLU A 246 11.84 6.88 4.44
C GLU A 246 13.27 7.09 3.91
N ARG A 247 13.78 6.16 3.09
CA ARG A 247 15.10 6.31 2.45
C ARG A 247 15.19 7.49 1.50
N GLU A 248 14.13 7.72 0.74
CA GLU A 248 14.07 8.84 -0.18
C GLU A 248 14.14 10.17 0.58
N LYS A 249 13.51 10.25 1.77
CA LYS A 249 13.68 11.39 2.69
C LYS A 249 15.11 11.50 3.22
N GLU A 250 15.75 10.38 3.58
CA GLU A 250 17.16 10.37 4.03
C GLU A 250 18.13 10.88 2.96
N ARG A 251 17.97 10.44 1.71
CA ARG A 251 18.82 10.91 0.61
C ARG A 251 18.66 12.41 0.39
N ARG A 252 17.42 12.90 0.39
CA ARG A 252 17.12 14.32 0.24
C ARG A 252 17.66 15.13 1.42
N SER A 253 17.55 14.63 2.66
CA SER A 253 18.10 15.32 3.83
C SER A 253 19.63 15.38 3.80
N LYS A 254 20.30 14.33 3.30
CA LYS A 254 21.75 14.32 3.08
C LYS A 254 22.18 15.37 2.06
N LEU A 255 21.47 15.49 0.93
CA LEU A 255 21.75 16.54 -0.07
C LEU A 255 21.56 17.95 0.49
N VAL A 256 20.53 18.17 1.32
CA VAL A 256 20.35 19.45 2.00
C VAL A 256 21.52 19.74 2.95
N ARG A 257 22.00 18.74 3.69
CA ARG A 257 23.15 18.90 4.58
C ARG A 257 24.42 19.24 3.81
N GLU A 258 24.72 18.52 2.73
CA GLU A 258 25.87 18.79 1.86
C GLU A 258 25.79 20.21 1.26
N LEU A 259 24.60 20.66 0.87
CA LEU A 259 24.38 22.03 0.41
C LEU A 259 24.60 23.06 1.52
N LEU A 260 24.07 22.84 2.72
CA LEU A 260 24.28 23.75 3.86
C LEU A 260 25.76 23.85 4.26
N GLU A 261 26.49 22.73 4.25
CA GLU A 261 27.94 22.73 4.48
C GLU A 261 28.68 23.52 3.40
N THR A 262 28.26 23.40 2.14
CA THR A 262 28.84 24.15 1.01
C THR A 262 28.59 25.65 1.17
N VAL A 263 27.36 26.03 1.51
CA VAL A 263 26.96 27.44 1.71
C VAL A 263 27.63 28.03 2.95
N SER A 264 27.82 27.27 4.03
CA SER A 264 28.50 27.75 5.25
C SER A 264 29.99 28.04 5.08
N ARG A 265 30.59 27.57 3.98
CA ARG A 265 31.99 27.83 3.63
C ARG A 265 32.17 29.09 2.79
N TRP A 266 31.07 29.70 2.37
CA TRP A 266 31.04 30.98 1.70
C TRP A 266 31.02 32.11 2.72
#